data_AF-A0A6B3DUY8-F1
#
_entry.id   AF-A0A6B3DUY8-F1
#
_cell.length_a   1.000
_cell.length_b   1.000
_cell.length_c   1.000
_cell.angle_alpha   90.00
_cell.angle_beta   90.00
_cell.angle_gamma   90.00
#
_symmetry.space_group_name_H-M   'P 1'
#
loop_
_entity.id
_entity.type
_entity.pdbx_description
1 polymer ?
#
loop_
_entity_poly.entity_id
_entity_poly.type
_entity_poly.pdbx_seq_one_letter_code
_entity_poly.pdbx_strand_id
1 'polypeptide(L)'
;MKTSVHFPSSGLRLAGILFTPDGHTGERLPAVVVSHPFTGVKEQTASVYAERLEDARSGGYPYLMQEGYDYYRTERGRHPRSTNLFVTRSLDLLVQYDSYAMIRMISPRPLLMIAGTAADIARFSGEAIERAAEPKELLWIDGATHMDLYDRDRYVTPAVTRLGEFFAEHLVA
;
A
#
# COMPACT_ATOMS: atom_id res chain seq x y z
N MET A 1 26.95 13.92 -2.89
CA MET A 1 27.54 13.23 -4.08
C MET A 1 27.06 11.77 -4.24
N LYS A 2 26.77 11.31 -5.48
CA LYS A 2 26.39 9.90 -5.78
C LYS A 2 27.56 9.11 -6.37
N THR A 3 27.76 7.87 -5.92
CA THR A 3 28.85 7.01 -6.43
C THR A 3 28.38 5.58 -6.59
N SER A 4 28.67 4.96 -7.73
CA SER A 4 28.41 3.54 -7.96
C SER A 4 29.36 2.67 -7.12
N VAL A 5 28.82 1.70 -6.39
CA VAL A 5 29.60 0.81 -5.52
C VAL A 5 29.25 -0.65 -5.77
N HIS A 6 30.17 -1.55 -5.46
CA HIS A 6 29.96 -3.01 -5.48
C HIS A 6 30.45 -3.61 -4.18
N PHE A 7 29.72 -4.58 -3.62
CA PHE A 7 30.10 -5.24 -2.37
C PHE A 7 29.56 -6.68 -2.33
N PRO A 8 30.27 -7.61 -1.65
CA PRO A 8 29.78 -8.96 -1.46
C PRO A 8 28.66 -9.01 -0.39
N SER A 9 27.61 -9.80 -0.63
CA SER A 9 26.58 -10.13 0.34
C SER A 9 25.98 -11.49 0.03
N SER A 10 25.91 -12.39 1.01
CA SER A 10 25.35 -13.75 0.87
C SER A 10 25.86 -14.54 -0.35
N GLY A 11 27.16 -14.44 -0.64
CA GLY A 11 27.78 -15.13 -1.79
C GLY A 11 27.52 -14.49 -3.15
N LEU A 12 26.79 -13.37 -3.22
CA LEU A 12 26.55 -12.61 -4.43
C LEU A 12 27.34 -11.31 -4.41
N ARG A 13 27.77 -10.84 -5.60
CA ARG A 13 28.33 -9.50 -5.78
C ARG A 13 27.20 -8.54 -6.11
N LEU A 14 26.83 -7.70 -5.14
CA LEU A 14 25.76 -6.72 -5.30
C LEU A 14 26.32 -5.41 -5.88
N ALA A 15 25.46 -4.67 -6.59
CA ALA A 15 25.73 -3.33 -7.07
C ALA A 15 24.78 -2.34 -6.37
N GLY A 16 25.29 -1.19 -5.96
CA GLY A 16 24.54 -0.16 -5.25
C GLY A 16 24.95 1.25 -5.67
N ILE A 17 24.22 2.23 -5.17
CA ILE A 17 24.53 3.66 -5.30
C ILE A 17 24.72 4.20 -3.89
N LEU A 18 25.92 4.71 -3.61
CA LEU A 18 26.25 5.38 -2.35
C LEU A 18 25.95 6.86 -2.48
N PHE A 19 25.17 7.38 -1.53
CA PHE A 19 24.90 8.80 -1.35
C PHE A 19 25.76 9.29 -0.18
N THR A 20 26.68 10.21 -0.47
CA THR A 20 27.51 10.85 0.56
C THR A 20 27.05 12.29 0.75
N PRO A 21 26.80 12.74 2.00
CA PRO A 21 26.44 14.13 2.27
C PRO A 21 27.50 15.09 1.74
N ASP A 22 27.08 16.27 1.29
CA ASP A 22 28.01 17.27 0.77
C ASP A 22 28.86 17.86 1.91
N GLY A 23 30.16 18.06 1.65
CA GLY A 23 31.10 18.56 2.65
C GLY A 23 31.62 17.52 3.65
N HIS A 24 31.27 16.24 3.49
CA HIS A 24 31.80 15.16 4.31
C HIS A 24 33.32 15.00 4.14
N THR A 25 34.06 14.93 5.25
CA THR A 25 35.53 14.96 5.28
C THR A 25 36.21 13.63 5.63
N GLY A 26 35.42 12.54 5.71
CA GLY A 26 35.94 11.17 5.86
C GLY A 26 35.83 10.59 7.28
N GLU A 27 35.19 11.31 8.20
CA GLU A 27 34.81 10.77 9.50
C GLU A 27 33.80 9.62 9.39
N ARG A 28 33.70 8.74 10.40
CA ARG A 28 32.76 7.61 10.32
C ARG A 28 31.34 8.10 10.60
N LEU A 29 30.45 7.97 9.61
CA LEU A 29 29.02 8.28 9.75
C LEU A 29 28.18 7.01 9.95
N PRO A 30 27.03 7.09 10.64
CA PRO A 30 26.01 6.05 10.57
C PRO A 30 25.50 5.93 9.12
N ALA A 31 25.39 4.70 8.63
CA ALA A 31 24.93 4.42 7.28
C ALA A 31 23.53 3.78 7.31
N VAL A 32 22.66 4.20 6.38
CA VAL A 32 21.37 3.56 6.12
C VAL A 32 21.48 2.80 4.80
N VAL A 33 21.10 1.52 4.81
CA VAL A 33 21.02 0.71 3.60
C VAL A 33 19.57 0.66 3.15
N VAL A 34 19.30 1.12 1.93
CA VAL A 34 17.96 1.13 1.34
C VAL A 34 17.92 0.10 0.22
N SER A 35 17.14 -0.96 0.40
CA SER A 35 16.82 -1.94 -0.65
C SER A 35 15.53 -1.57 -1.36
N HIS A 36 15.45 -1.82 -2.67
CA HIS A 36 14.21 -1.62 -3.42
C HIS A 36 13.20 -2.75 -3.08
N PRO A 37 11.89 -2.48 -3.12
CA PRO A 37 10.91 -3.54 -3.01
C PRO A 37 10.85 -4.37 -4.30
N PHE A 38 10.61 -5.67 -4.13
CA PHE A 38 10.07 -6.57 -5.15
C PHE A 38 10.84 -6.57 -6.49
N THR A 39 10.24 -6.10 -7.59
CA THR A 39 10.82 -6.05 -8.94
C THR A 39 11.55 -4.73 -9.25
N GLY A 40 11.67 -3.84 -8.25
CA GLY A 40 12.38 -2.58 -8.43
C GLY A 40 13.84 -2.81 -8.76
N VAL A 41 14.47 -1.86 -9.44
CA VAL A 41 15.93 -1.79 -9.56
C VAL A 41 16.49 -0.68 -8.69
N LYS A 42 17.81 -0.70 -8.43
CA LYS A 42 18.48 0.26 -7.54
C LYS A 42 18.20 1.72 -7.92
N GLU A 43 18.00 2.02 -9.20
CA GLU A 43 17.68 3.36 -9.73
C GLU A 43 16.21 3.79 -9.59
N GLN A 44 15.29 2.89 -9.22
CA GLN A 44 13.88 3.21 -9.04
C GLN A 44 13.61 3.57 -7.57
N THR A 45 12.91 2.71 -6.85
CA THR A 45 12.41 3.00 -5.51
C THR A 45 13.54 3.21 -4.51
N ALA A 46 14.62 2.41 -4.55
CA ALA A 46 15.71 2.54 -3.58
C ALA A 46 16.43 3.89 -3.65
N SER A 47 16.77 4.36 -4.86
CA SER A 47 17.43 5.67 -5.04
C SER A 47 16.49 6.82 -4.67
N VAL A 48 15.21 6.75 -5.05
CA VAL A 48 14.22 7.78 -4.65
C VAL A 48 14.04 7.80 -3.14
N TYR A 49 14.03 6.65 -2.46
CA TYR A 49 13.92 6.57 -1.00
C TYR A 49 15.20 7.05 -0.32
N ALA A 50 16.37 6.77 -0.88
CA ALA A 50 17.65 7.25 -0.34
C ALA A 50 17.77 8.78 -0.48
N GLU A 51 17.38 9.35 -1.63
CA GLU A 51 17.28 10.79 -1.84
C GLU A 51 16.26 11.42 -0.90
N ARG A 52 15.08 10.78 -0.77
CA ARG A 52 14.02 11.28 0.08
C ARG A 52 14.20 10.95 1.56
N LEU A 53 15.19 10.18 1.98
CA LEU A 53 15.47 10.00 3.41
C LEU A 53 16.09 11.27 4.00
N GLU A 54 16.69 12.13 3.18
CA GLU A 54 16.98 13.52 3.55
C GLU A 54 15.68 14.34 3.69
N ASP A 55 14.70 14.15 2.79
CA ASP A 55 13.35 14.76 2.86
C ASP A 55 12.37 14.08 3.83
N ALA A 56 12.69 12.91 4.39
CA ALA A 56 11.78 12.12 5.22
C ALA A 56 11.59 12.77 6.59
N ARG A 57 12.55 13.60 7.02
CA ARG A 57 12.36 14.53 8.13
C ARG A 57 11.36 15.65 7.80
N SER A 58 11.05 15.87 6.53
CA SER A 58 10.23 16.95 5.97
C SER A 58 8.88 16.49 5.40
N GLY A 59 8.51 15.20 5.52
CA GLY A 59 7.19 14.69 5.10
C GLY A 59 7.06 14.17 3.65
N GLY A 60 8.18 13.82 2.98
CA GLY A 60 8.20 13.44 1.55
C GLY A 60 7.66 12.05 1.14
N TYR A 61 7.09 11.24 2.04
CA TYR A 61 6.52 9.93 1.67
C TYR A 61 5.06 10.05 1.21
N PRO A 62 4.59 9.23 0.24
CA PRO A 62 3.16 9.15 -0.07
C PRO A 62 2.36 8.86 1.20
N TYR A 63 1.21 9.53 1.34
CA TYR A 63 0.43 9.51 2.58
C TYR A 63 0.03 8.08 2.99
N LEU A 64 -0.42 7.24 2.05
CA LEU A 64 -0.67 5.81 2.27
C LEU A 64 0.50 5.05 2.93
N MET A 65 1.74 5.37 2.58
CA MET A 65 2.91 4.68 3.15
C MET A 65 3.18 5.13 4.59
N GLN A 66 2.95 6.41 4.89
CA GLN A 66 3.04 6.94 6.25
C GLN A 66 1.97 6.31 7.13
N GLU A 67 0.74 6.24 6.62
CA GLU A 67 -0.38 5.64 7.31
C GLU A 67 -0.22 4.13 7.50
N GLY A 68 0.28 3.43 6.48
CA GLY A 68 0.60 2.00 6.59
C GLY A 68 1.70 1.72 7.62
N TYR A 69 2.69 2.60 7.73
CA TYR A 69 3.68 2.52 8.81
C TYR A 69 3.01 2.72 10.18
N ASP A 70 2.24 3.79 10.35
CA ASP A 70 1.51 4.08 11.59
C ASP A 70 0.67 2.88 12.04
N TYR A 71 -0.10 2.28 11.14
CA TYR A 71 -0.94 1.14 11.45
C TYR A 71 -0.12 -0.14 11.74
N TYR A 72 0.73 -0.59 10.81
CA TYR A 72 1.36 -1.91 10.92
C TYR A 72 2.62 -1.95 11.80
N ARG A 73 3.26 -0.80 12.07
CA ARG A 73 4.58 -0.74 12.74
C ARG A 73 4.54 -0.13 14.13
N THR A 74 3.40 0.42 14.56
CA THR A 74 3.18 0.92 15.92
C THR A 74 2.24 0.01 16.72
N GLU A 75 1.96 0.35 17.98
CA GLU A 75 1.02 -0.41 18.80
C GLU A 75 -0.42 -0.42 18.24
N ARG A 76 -0.75 0.49 17.31
CA ARG A 76 -2.09 0.56 16.70
C ARG A 76 -2.52 -0.75 16.04
N GLY A 77 -1.63 -1.39 15.26
CA GLY A 77 -1.94 -2.60 14.50
C GLY A 77 -0.80 -3.62 14.42
N ARG A 78 0.34 -3.40 15.09
CA ARG A 78 1.45 -4.38 15.11
C ARG A 78 1.02 -5.66 15.83
N HIS A 79 1.26 -6.80 15.20
CA HIS A 79 1.02 -8.12 15.78
C HIS A 79 2.24 -9.04 15.58
N PRO A 80 2.68 -9.85 16.58
CA PRO A 80 3.85 -10.72 16.46
C PRO A 80 3.79 -11.76 15.31
N ARG A 81 2.57 -12.16 14.93
CA ARG A 81 2.31 -13.05 13.77
C ARG A 81 2.30 -12.33 12.41
N SER A 82 2.38 -11.01 12.37
CA SER A 82 2.52 -10.25 11.13
C SER A 82 3.99 -10.20 10.74
N THR A 83 4.47 -11.25 10.10
CA THR A 83 5.89 -11.43 9.75
C THR A 83 6.33 -10.56 8.58
N ASN A 84 5.38 -9.96 7.84
CA ASN A 84 5.62 -9.25 6.59
C ASN A 84 6.37 -10.11 5.55
N LEU A 85 6.10 -11.42 5.54
CA LEU A 85 6.62 -12.37 4.58
C LEU A 85 5.50 -12.83 3.65
N PHE A 86 5.83 -13.03 2.38
CA PHE A 86 4.93 -13.64 1.40
C PHE A 86 5.68 -14.75 0.65
N VAL A 87 4.95 -15.73 0.14
CA VAL A 87 5.55 -16.84 -0.62
C VAL A 87 5.93 -16.33 -2.01
N THR A 88 7.21 -16.43 -2.40
CA THR A 88 7.70 -15.89 -3.68
C THR A 88 6.96 -16.46 -4.89
N ARG A 89 6.53 -17.73 -4.85
CA ARG A 89 5.72 -18.33 -5.94
C ARG A 89 4.40 -17.59 -6.22
N SER A 90 3.88 -16.85 -5.25
CA SER A 90 2.63 -16.11 -5.39
C SER A 90 2.79 -14.84 -6.23
N LEU A 91 4.02 -14.38 -6.47
CA LEU A 91 4.31 -13.20 -7.29
C LEU A 91 3.79 -13.38 -8.72
N ASP A 92 4.19 -14.46 -9.39
CA ASP A 92 3.78 -14.72 -10.77
C ASP A 92 2.25 -14.87 -10.89
N LEU A 93 1.60 -15.39 -9.85
CA LEU A 93 0.16 -15.53 -9.78
C LEU A 93 -0.52 -14.17 -9.61
N LEU A 94 0.00 -13.32 -8.71
CA LEU A 94 -0.58 -12.01 -8.42
C LEU A 94 -0.51 -11.07 -9.63
N VAL A 95 0.62 -11.08 -10.36
CA VAL A 95 0.81 -10.18 -11.52
C VAL A 95 -0.12 -10.54 -12.68
N GLN A 96 -0.53 -11.81 -12.79
CA GLN A 96 -1.45 -12.27 -13.82
C GLN A 96 -2.92 -12.20 -13.40
N TYR A 97 -3.20 -11.86 -12.14
CA TYR A 97 -4.54 -11.87 -11.59
C TYR A 97 -5.26 -10.54 -11.83
N ASP A 98 -6.46 -10.60 -12.41
CA ASP A 98 -7.38 -9.47 -12.52
C ASP A 98 -8.67 -9.79 -11.73
N SER A 99 -8.85 -9.13 -10.58
CA SER A 99 -10.05 -9.23 -9.73
C SER A 99 -11.35 -8.90 -10.45
N TYR A 100 -11.30 -8.13 -11.54
CA TYR A 100 -12.47 -7.59 -12.23
C TYR A 100 -12.76 -8.27 -13.57
N ALA A 101 -11.94 -9.25 -13.99
CA ALA A 101 -12.04 -9.89 -15.31
C ALA A 101 -13.45 -10.41 -15.65
N MET A 102 -14.21 -10.82 -14.63
CA MET A 102 -15.58 -11.32 -14.80
C MET A 102 -16.60 -10.65 -13.87
N ILE A 103 -16.31 -9.45 -13.36
CA ILE A 103 -17.13 -8.77 -12.35
C ILE A 103 -18.60 -8.57 -12.81
N ARG A 104 -18.84 -8.41 -14.11
CA ARG A 104 -20.19 -8.35 -14.69
C ARG A 104 -21.07 -9.58 -14.42
N MET A 105 -20.47 -10.75 -14.15
CA MET A 105 -21.20 -11.99 -13.84
C MET A 105 -21.69 -12.05 -12.38
N ILE A 106 -21.42 -11.02 -11.57
CA ILE A 106 -22.04 -10.87 -10.25
C ILE A 106 -23.55 -10.69 -10.41
N SER A 107 -23.96 -9.82 -11.34
CA SER A 107 -25.35 -9.59 -11.71
C SER A 107 -26.09 -10.90 -12.03
N PRO A 108 -27.36 -11.06 -11.61
CA PRO A 108 -28.25 -10.04 -11.04
C PRO A 108 -28.10 -9.82 -9.53
N ARG A 109 -27.11 -10.44 -8.86
CA ARG A 109 -26.87 -10.17 -7.44
C ARG A 109 -26.35 -8.74 -7.28
N PRO A 110 -26.81 -8.00 -6.24
CA PRO A 110 -26.34 -6.66 -5.99
C PRO A 110 -24.88 -6.63 -5.54
N LEU A 111 -24.15 -5.60 -5.97
CA LEU A 111 -22.78 -5.32 -5.56
C LEU A 111 -22.72 -3.99 -4.80
N LEU A 112 -22.23 -4.01 -3.57
CA LEU A 112 -21.88 -2.82 -2.80
C LEU A 112 -20.36 -2.72 -2.65
N MET A 113 -19.80 -1.59 -3.06
CA MET A 113 -18.43 -1.19 -2.76
C MET A 113 -18.45 -0.01 -1.78
N ILE A 114 -17.46 0.05 -0.88
CA ILE A 114 -17.29 1.15 0.08
C ILE A 114 -15.87 1.66 -0.02
N ALA A 115 -15.70 2.98 -0.14
CA ALA A 115 -14.38 3.60 -0.22
C ALA A 115 -14.36 4.97 0.45
N GLY A 116 -13.21 5.35 1.01
CA GLY A 116 -13.00 6.69 1.55
C GLY A 116 -12.64 7.69 0.45
N THR A 117 -13.14 8.93 0.54
CA THR A 117 -12.88 9.97 -0.49
C THR A 117 -11.44 10.47 -0.49
N ALA A 118 -10.71 10.30 0.62
CA ALA A 118 -9.29 10.67 0.77
C ALA A 118 -8.34 9.47 0.61
N ALA A 119 -8.83 8.29 0.22
CA ALA A 119 -7.98 7.12 0.05
C ALA A 119 -7.19 7.19 -1.27
N ASP A 120 -5.86 7.10 -1.20
CA ASP A 120 -4.95 7.08 -2.37
C ASP A 120 -5.28 5.97 -3.39
N ILE A 121 -5.99 4.93 -2.93
CA ILE A 121 -6.36 3.76 -3.73
C ILE A 121 -7.88 3.68 -4.02
N ALA A 122 -8.64 4.74 -3.73
CA ALA A 122 -10.09 4.81 -3.95
C ALA A 122 -10.51 4.43 -5.39
N ARG A 123 -9.65 4.73 -6.38
CA ARG A 123 -9.89 4.44 -7.79
C ARG A 123 -10.24 2.98 -8.08
N PHE A 124 -9.75 2.02 -7.31
CA PHE A 124 -10.03 0.60 -7.56
C PHE A 124 -11.50 0.26 -7.31
N SER A 125 -12.12 0.82 -6.27
CA SER A 125 -13.56 0.65 -6.03
C SER A 125 -14.39 1.33 -7.12
N GLY A 126 -13.93 2.50 -7.61
CA GLY A 126 -14.54 3.17 -8.77
C GLY A 126 -14.50 2.32 -10.04
N GLU A 127 -13.32 1.81 -10.40
CA GLU A 127 -13.13 0.93 -11.56
C GLU A 127 -13.99 -0.34 -11.47
N ALA A 128 -14.07 -0.95 -10.29
CA ALA A 128 -14.92 -2.11 -10.07
C ALA A 128 -16.39 -1.81 -10.38
N ILE A 129 -16.89 -0.66 -9.92
CA ILE A 129 -18.27 -0.24 -10.16
C ILE A 129 -18.49 0.14 -11.62
N GLU A 130 -17.55 0.81 -12.27
CA GLU A 130 -17.64 1.07 -13.72
C GLU A 130 -17.76 -0.23 -14.53
N ARG A 131 -16.95 -1.25 -14.21
CA ARG A 131 -16.93 -2.55 -14.90
C ARG A 131 -18.09 -3.49 -14.53
N ALA A 132 -18.68 -3.35 -13.35
CA ALA A 132 -19.78 -4.20 -12.90
C ALA A 132 -21.09 -3.94 -13.66
N ALA A 133 -21.94 -4.96 -13.75
CA ALA A 133 -23.32 -4.81 -14.23
C ALA A 133 -24.26 -4.47 -13.05
N GLU A 134 -25.41 -3.88 -13.34
CA GLU A 134 -26.43 -3.56 -12.34
C GLU A 134 -27.03 -4.84 -11.70
N PRO A 135 -27.55 -4.77 -10.46
CA PRO A 135 -27.56 -3.62 -9.55
C PRO A 135 -26.22 -3.40 -8.84
N LYS A 136 -25.71 -2.15 -8.80
CA LYS A 136 -24.43 -1.81 -8.16
C LYS A 136 -24.46 -0.46 -7.44
N GLU A 137 -23.70 -0.36 -6.35
CA GLU A 137 -23.60 0.84 -5.52
C GLU A 137 -22.16 1.07 -5.04
N LEU A 138 -21.75 2.34 -5.00
CA LEU A 138 -20.51 2.79 -4.36
C LEU A 138 -20.84 3.78 -3.25
N LEU A 139 -20.63 3.37 -1.99
CA LEU A 139 -20.69 4.29 -0.86
C LEU A 139 -19.34 4.98 -0.67
N TRP A 140 -19.35 6.30 -0.74
CA TRP A 140 -18.22 7.15 -0.39
C TRP A 140 -18.29 7.57 1.08
N ILE A 141 -17.24 7.29 1.85
CA ILE A 141 -17.08 7.78 3.22
C ILE A 141 -16.22 9.05 3.18
N ASP A 142 -16.86 10.20 3.43
CA ASP A 142 -16.20 11.48 3.28
C ASP A 142 -15.02 11.67 4.25
N GLY A 143 -13.89 12.12 3.71
CA GLY A 143 -12.64 12.37 4.43
C GLY A 143 -11.89 11.12 4.88
N ALA A 144 -12.43 9.92 4.69
CA ALA A 144 -11.75 8.69 5.09
C ALA A 144 -10.59 8.35 4.14
N THR A 145 -9.47 7.97 4.71
CA THR A 145 -8.30 7.43 4.01
C THR A 145 -8.42 5.90 3.86
N HIS A 146 -7.35 5.22 3.41
CA HIS A 146 -7.38 3.77 3.27
C HIS A 146 -7.40 3.04 4.62
N MET A 147 -6.48 3.36 5.53
CA MET A 147 -6.41 2.65 6.83
C MET A 147 -7.42 3.20 7.83
N ASP A 148 -7.98 4.39 7.63
CA ASP A 148 -9.05 4.92 8.48
C ASP A 148 -10.28 4.01 8.53
N LEU A 149 -10.59 3.32 7.42
CA LEU A 149 -11.67 2.33 7.35
C LEU A 149 -11.35 0.99 8.04
N TYR A 150 -10.16 0.83 8.63
CA TYR A 150 -9.79 -0.41 9.32
C TYR A 150 -10.20 -0.37 10.79
N ASP A 151 -10.06 0.78 11.45
CA ASP A 151 -10.15 0.87 12.91
C ASP A 151 -10.63 2.21 13.47
N ARG A 152 -10.95 3.22 12.63
CA ARG A 152 -11.46 4.50 13.14
C ARG A 152 -12.98 4.50 13.14
N ASP A 153 -13.58 4.40 14.31
CA ASP A 153 -15.04 4.33 14.51
C ASP A 153 -15.82 5.38 13.73
N ARG A 154 -15.31 6.63 13.65
CA ARG A 154 -15.96 7.72 12.89
C ARG A 154 -16.19 7.39 11.41
N TYR A 155 -15.37 6.51 10.83
CA TYR A 155 -15.47 6.08 9.43
C TYR A 155 -15.93 4.63 9.29
N VAL A 156 -15.53 3.75 10.22
CA VAL A 156 -15.96 2.35 10.26
C VAL A 156 -17.45 2.23 10.53
N THR A 157 -17.99 3.01 11.48
CA THR A 157 -19.40 2.95 11.86
C THR A 157 -20.34 3.16 10.66
N PRO A 158 -20.25 4.26 9.89
CA PRO A 158 -21.13 4.43 8.73
C PRO A 158 -20.96 3.33 7.67
N ALA A 159 -19.73 2.82 7.46
CA ALA A 159 -19.50 1.70 6.53
C ALA A 159 -20.19 0.41 7.00
N VAL A 160 -20.04 0.05 8.28
CA VAL A 160 -20.67 -1.16 8.86
C VAL A 160 -22.19 -1.02 8.93
N THR A 161 -22.71 0.16 9.24
CA THR A 161 -24.16 0.42 9.19
C THR A 161 -24.71 0.14 7.80
N ARG A 162 -24.10 0.70 6.74
CA ARG A 162 -24.54 0.45 5.36
C ARG A 162 -24.42 -1.02 4.99
N LEU A 163 -23.34 -1.71 5.37
CA LEU A 163 -23.19 -3.15 5.14
C LEU A 163 -24.31 -3.94 5.81
N GLY A 164 -24.66 -3.59 7.05
CA GLY A 164 -25.77 -4.20 7.79
C GLY A 164 -27.10 -4.05 7.05
N GLU A 165 -27.41 -2.84 6.60
CA GLU A 165 -28.61 -2.55 5.82
C GLU A 165 -28.63 -3.31 4.48
N PHE A 166 -27.51 -3.30 3.75
CA PHE A 166 -27.38 -3.98 2.45
C PHE A 166 -27.61 -5.48 2.56
N PHE A 167 -27.01 -6.12 3.57
CA PHE A 167 -27.22 -7.55 3.79
C PHE A 167 -28.62 -7.86 4.33
N ALA A 168 -29.18 -7.00 5.18
CA ALA A 168 -30.56 -7.15 5.64
C ALA A 168 -31.57 -7.03 4.49
N GLU A 169 -31.28 -6.22 3.47
CA GLU A 169 -32.13 -6.09 2.28
C GLU A 169 -32.04 -7.30 1.35
N HIS A 170 -30.84 -7.89 1.19
CA HIS A 170 -30.56 -8.83 0.09
C HIS A 170 -30.28 -10.28 0.50
N LEU A 171 -30.12 -10.58 1.80
CA LEU A 171 -29.87 -11.95 2.30
C LEU A 171 -31.02 -12.52 3.14
N VAL A 172 -32.11 -11.78 3.34
CA VAL A 172 -33.29 -12.32 4.02
C VAL A 172 -34.01 -13.30 3.09
N ALA A 173 -34.20 -14.52 3.59
CA ALA A 173 -34.82 -15.65 2.90
C ALA A 173 -36.32 -15.44 2.62
#